data_AF-A0A9D2N3X3-F1
#
_entry.id   AF-A0A9D2N3X3-F1
#
_cell.length_a   1.000
_cell.length_b   1.000
_cell.length_c   1.000
_cell.angle_alpha   90.00
_cell.angle_beta   90.00
_cell.angle_gamma   90.00
#
_symmetry.space_group_name_H-M   'P 1'
#
loop_
_entity.id
_entity.type
_entity.pdbx_description
1 polymer ?
#
loop_
_entity_poly.entity_id
_entity_poly.type
_entity_poly.pdbx_seq_one_letter_code
_entity_poly.pdbx_strand_id
1 'polypeptide(L)' 'MQKEKIKVYTYTRVSTAMQVDGYSLDAQKAKMKAYADYNDYEIVGEYEDAGKSGKSIEGRAQFSQMMEDIKSGKDGVS' A
#
# COMPACT_ATOMS: atom_id res chain seq x y z
N MET A 1 -16.37 -23.35 10.22
CA MET A 1 -15.00 -23.03 9.79
C MET A 1 -15.03 -21.61 9.26
N GLN A 2 -14.27 -20.69 9.85
CA GLN A 2 -14.13 -19.34 9.27
C GLN A 2 -13.30 -19.49 7.98
N LYS A 3 -13.77 -18.92 6.86
CA LYS A 3 -12.94 -18.83 5.65
C LYS A 3 -11.73 -17.96 5.97
N GLU A 4 -10.54 -18.41 5.63
CA GLU A 4 -9.35 -17.56 5.70
C GLU A 4 -9.52 -16.40 4.72
N LYS A 5 -9.29 -15.18 5.21
CA LYS A 5 -9.36 -13.97 4.40
C LYS A 5 -8.18 -13.92 3.43
N ILE A 6 -8.40 -13.34 2.26
CA ILE A 6 -7.31 -13.12 1.31
C ILE A 6 -6.44 -12.00 1.87
N LYS A 7 -5.16 -12.31 2.10
CA LYS A 7 -4.18 -11.35 2.59
C LYS A 7 -3.71 -10.45 1.47
N VAL A 8 -3.64 -9.16 1.73
CA VAL A 8 -3.25 -8.14 0.75
C VAL A 8 -2.30 -7.11 1.37
N TYR A 9 -1.48 -6.49 0.52
CA TYR A 9 -0.74 -5.29 0.86
C TYR A 9 -1.39 -4.04 0.26
N THR A 10 -1.24 -2.90 0.93
CA THR A 10 -1.58 -1.59 0.38
C THR A 10 -0.31 -0.80 0.09
N TYR A 11 -0.27 -0.10 -1.04
CA TYR A 11 0.81 0.82 -1.37
C TYR A 11 0.24 2.18 -1.79
N THR A 12 0.70 3.26 -1.15
CA THR A 12 0.27 4.64 -1.43
C THR A 12 1.46 5.54 -1.73
N ARG A 13 1.25 6.54 -2.60
CA ARG A 13 2.29 7.49 -3.01
C ARG A 13 1.67 8.82 -3.44
N VAL A 14 2.36 9.92 -3.18
CA VAL A 14 2.07 11.23 -3.82
C VAL A 14 3.30 11.80 -4.50
N SER A 15 3.13 12.41 -5.68
CA SER A 15 4.26 12.81 -6.55
C SER A 15 5.04 14.02 -6.08
N THR A 16 4.42 14.90 -5.28
CA THR A 16 5.05 16.09 -4.71
C THR A 16 4.55 16.31 -3.29
N ALA A 17 5.37 16.92 -2.44
CA ALA A 17 4.95 17.30 -1.08
C ALA A 17 3.72 18.25 -1.12
N MET A 18 3.62 19.10 -2.16
CA MET A 18 2.46 19.98 -2.38
C MET A 18 1.14 19.24 -2.65
N GLN A 19 1.19 17.98 -3.10
CA GLN A 19 -0.02 17.18 -3.33
C GLN A 19 -0.54 16.50 -2.05
N VAL A 20 0.21 16.54 -0.95
CA VAL A 20 -0.22 15.97 0.34
C VAL A 20 -1.51 16.63 0.83
N ASP A 21 -1.67 17.95 0.59
CA ASP A 21 -2.88 18.69 0.99
C ASP A 21 -4.06 18.55 0.01
N GLY A 22 -3.82 18.26 -1.28
CA GLY A 22 -4.87 18.23 -2.32
C GLY A 22 -5.39 16.84 -2.70
N TYR A 23 -4.62 15.79 -2.43
CA TYR A 23 -4.97 14.38 -2.66
C TYR A 23 -4.44 13.58 -1.47
N SER A 24 -5.06 13.80 -0.30
CA SER A 24 -4.51 13.32 0.97
C SER A 24 -4.26 11.81 0.92
N LEU A 25 -3.09 11.40 1.40
CA LEU A 25 -2.74 9.99 1.57
C LEU A 25 -3.79 9.28 2.43
N ASP A 26 -4.37 9.99 3.40
CA ASP A 26 -5.49 9.50 4.22
C ASP A 26 -6.74 9.16 3.40
N ALA A 27 -7.11 9.96 2.40
CA ALA A 27 -8.24 9.64 1.54
C ALA A 27 -7.97 8.38 0.69
N GLN A 28 -6.72 8.19 0.24
CA GLN A 28 -6.32 6.98 -0.47
C GLN A 28 -6.41 5.75 0.46
N LYS A 29 -5.81 5.83 1.66
CA LYS A 29 -5.84 4.76 2.66
C LYS A 29 -7.26 4.40 3.07
N ALA A 30 -8.11 5.39 3.34
CA ALA A 30 -9.51 5.18 3.69
C ALA A 30 -10.28 4.43 2.58
N LYS A 31 -10.05 4.81 1.31
CA LYS A 31 -10.68 4.14 0.17
C LYS A 31 -10.18 2.71 -0.01
N MET A 32 -8.89 2.47 0.18
CA MET A 32 -8.29 1.13 0.11
C MET A 32 -8.81 0.22 1.23
N LYS A 33 -8.90 0.74 2.45
CA LYS A 33 -9.48 0.02 3.58
C LYS A 33 -10.94 -0.34 3.33
N ALA A 34 -11.76 0.62 2.89
CA ALA A 34 -13.17 0.34 2.56
C ALA A 34 -13.30 -0.72 1.46
N TYR A 35 -12.40 -0.74 0.48
CA TYR A 35 -12.37 -1.78 -0.55
C TYR A 35 -11.96 -3.14 0.01
N ALA A 36 -10.93 -3.20 0.86
CA ALA A 36 -10.52 -4.45 1.51
C ALA A 36 -11.64 -5.02 2.39
N ASP A 37 -12.27 -4.18 3.21
CA ASP A 37 -13.39 -4.55 4.08
C ASP A 37 -14.57 -5.09 3.26
N TYR A 38 -14.93 -4.43 2.15
CA TYR A 38 -16.01 -4.85 1.27
C TYR A 38 -15.75 -6.22 0.60
N ASN A 39 -14.50 -6.53 0.28
CA ASN A 39 -14.11 -7.78 -0.38
C ASN A 39 -13.65 -8.87 0.60
N ASP A 40 -13.77 -8.64 1.91
CA ASP A 40 -13.30 -9.54 2.96
C ASP A 40 -11.80 -9.88 2.86
N TYR A 41 -11.00 -8.88 2.47
CA TYR A 41 -9.54 -8.97 2.47
C TYR A 41 -8.97 -8.60 3.84
N GLU A 42 -7.80 -9.14 4.15
CA GLU A 42 -7.00 -8.79 5.32
C GLU A 42 -5.79 -7.99 4.87
N ILE A 43 -5.73 -6.71 5.25
CA ILE A 43 -4.54 -5.89 4.99
C ILE A 43 -3.47 -6.30 6.00
N VAL A 44 -2.39 -6.92 5.52
CA VAL A 44 -1.27 -7.43 6.34
C VAL A 44 0.00 -6.59 6.22
N GLY A 45 -0.03 -5.54 5.39
CA GLY A 45 1.09 -4.62 5.24
C GLY A 45 0.68 -3.35 4.49
N GLU A 46 1.16 -2.21 4.96
CA GLU A 46 0.88 -0.89 4.38
C GLU A 46 2.21 -0.18 4.09
N TYR A 47 2.40 0.25 2.84
CA TYR A 47 3.64 0.82 2.33
C TYR A 47 3.35 2.22 1.77
N GLU A 48 4.11 3.23 2.16
CA GLU A 48 3.81 4.63 1.81
C GLU A 48 5.06 5.42 1.39
N ASP A 49 5.06 5.99 0.18
CA ASP A 49 6.10 6.89 -0.29
C ASP A 49 5.54 8.32 -0.52
N ALA A 50 5.61 9.18 0.50
CA ALA A 50 5.13 10.56 0.40
C ALA A 50 6.13 11.49 -0.33
N GLY A 51 5.63 12.34 -1.23
CA GLY A 51 6.42 13.39 -1.89
C GLY A 51 7.44 12.89 -2.92
N LYS A 52 7.24 11.69 -3.48
CA LYS A 52 8.15 11.06 -4.45
C LYS A 52 7.52 11.01 -5.83
N SER A 53 8.14 11.69 -6.80
CA SER A 53 7.67 11.74 -8.19
C SER A 53 7.50 10.35 -8.82
N GLY A 54 6.51 10.22 -9.70
CA GLY A 54 6.23 8.99 -10.44
C GLY A 54 7.29 8.65 -11.51
N LYS A 55 8.18 9.60 -11.82
CA LYS A 55 9.14 9.51 -12.94
C LYS A 55 10.30 8.55 -12.70
N SER A 56 10.68 8.31 -11.44
CA SER A 56 11.74 7.37 -11.06
C SER A 56 11.30 6.49 -9.90
N ILE A 57 11.89 5.29 -9.81
CA ILE A 57 11.79 4.44 -8.62
C ILE A 57 12.73 4.89 -7.49
N GLU A 58 13.71 5.74 -7.80
CA GLU A 58 14.63 6.30 -6.82
C GLU A 58 13.86 7.06 -5.72
N GLY A 59 14.18 6.72 -4.48
CA GLY A 59 13.52 7.27 -3.30
C GLY A 59 12.20 6.61 -2.93
N ARG A 60 11.80 5.50 -3.56
CA ARG A 60 10.64 4.67 -3.17
C ARG A 60 11.05 3.53 -2.25
N ALA A 61 11.47 3.86 -1.04
CA ALA A 61 11.99 2.87 -0.11
C ALA A 61 10.90 1.87 0.30
N GLN A 62 9.67 2.34 0.48
CA GLN A 62 8.55 1.49 0.86
C GLN A 62 8.10 0.58 -0.27
N PHE A 63 8.16 1.05 -1.53
CA PHE A 63 7.96 0.17 -2.67
C PHE A 63 8.99 -0.97 -2.74
N SER A 64 10.28 -0.65 -2.54
CA SER A 64 11.34 -1.68 -2.55
C SER A 64 11.13 -2.70 -1.44
N GLN A 65 10.81 -2.25 -0.22
CA GLN A 65 10.51 -3.14 0.91
C GLN A 65 9.32 -4.05 0.61
N MET A 66 8.23 -3.51 0.06
CA MET A 66 7.06 -4.30 -0.33
C MET A 66 7.44 -5.42 -1.29
N MET A 67 8.26 -5.11 -2.30
CA MET A 67 8.71 -6.10 -3.28
C MET A 67 9.60 -7.18 -2.65
N GLU A 68 10.42 -6.85 -1.65
CA GLU A 68 11.21 -7.83 -0.89
C GLU A 68 10.32 -8.71 0.00
N ASP A 69 9.32 -8.13 0.65
CA ASP A 69 8.36 -8.85 1.50
C ASP A 69 7.49 -9.82 0.66
N ILE A 70 7.12 -9.44 -0.58
CA ILE A 70 6.49 -10.35 -1.56
C ILE A 70 7.45 -11.48 -1.96
N LYS A 71 8.69 -11.15 -2.36
CA LYS A 71 9.67 -12.15 -2.83
C LYS A 71 10.06 -13.16 -1.75
N SER A 72 10.11 -12.72 -0.50
CA SER A 72 10.44 -13.58 0.65
C SER A 72 9.24 -14.39 1.16
N GLY A 73 8.02 -14.10 0.68
CA GLY A 73 6.79 -14.77 1.12
C GLY A 73 6.41 -14.46 2.57
N LYS A 74 6.90 -13.34 3.12
CA LYS A 74 6.84 -12.96 4.54
C LYS A 74 5.45 -13.15 5.17
N ASP A 75 4.40 -12.74 4.46
CA ASP A 75 3.01 -12.79 4.95
C ASP A 75 2.11 -13.76 4.15
N GLY A 76 2.71 -14.60 3.29
CA GLY A 76 1.96 -15.46 2.38
C GLY A 76 1.21 -14.68 1.28
N VAL A 77 1.60 -13.42 1.06
CA VAL A 77 1.16 -12.60 -0.07
C VAL A 77 2.10 -12.85 -1.24
N SER A 78 1.57 -13.30 -2.38
CA SER A 78 2.32 -13.69 -3.59
C SER A 78 1.61 -13.26 -4.86
#